data_AF-A0A5N6JL51-F1
#
_entry.id   AF-A0A5N6JL51-F1
#
_cell.length_a   1.000
_cell.length_b   1.000
_cell.length_c   1.000
_cell.angle_alpha   90.00
_cell.angle_beta   90.00
_cell.angle_gamma   90.00
#
_symmetry.space_group_name_H-M   'P 1'
#
loop_
_entity.id
_entity.type
_entity.pdbx_description
1 polymer ?
#
loop_
_entity_poly.entity_id
_entity_poly.type
_entity_poly.pdbx_seq_one_letter_code
_entity_poly.pdbx_strand_id
1 'polypeptide(L)'
;MPSKLPYTLKHQVSVLEIEIRRLRLSVTLHSGRSSLHSRQYPSTMIDTDQLLSTLIGLRNKHALVLVHVNKCDRKVLIQEDTLAAHFRTLKR
;
A
#
# COMPACT_ATOMS: atom_id res chain seq x y z
N MET A 1 3.91 -20.97 5.41
CA MET A 1 5.17 -20.45 4.84
C MET A 1 5.36 -19.03 5.34
N PRO A 2 6.45 -18.70 6.06
CA PRO A 2 6.65 -17.35 6.57
C PRO A 2 6.98 -16.39 5.41
N SER A 3 6.08 -15.44 5.15
CA SER A 3 6.30 -14.39 4.16
C SER A 3 7.14 -13.27 4.77
N LYS A 4 8.45 -13.29 4.57
CA LYS A 4 9.32 -12.17 4.90
C LYS A 4 9.18 -11.08 3.82
N LEU A 5 8.83 -9.86 4.23
CA LEU A 5 8.82 -8.69 3.34
C LEU A 5 10.24 -8.10 3.28
N PRO A 6 10.78 -7.83 2.09
CA PRO A 6 12.03 -7.12 1.97
C PRO A 6 11.87 -5.67 2.46
N TYR A 7 12.83 -5.21 3.26
CA TYR A 7 12.88 -3.84 3.78
C TYR A 7 14.32 -3.34 3.82
N THR A 8 14.47 -2.02 3.71
CA THR A 8 15.73 -1.30 3.81
C THR A 8 15.59 -0.20 4.85
N LEU A 9 16.42 -0.22 5.89
CA LEU A 9 16.42 0.83 6.91
C LEU A 9 17.44 1.91 6.54
N LYS A 10 16.99 3.17 6.45
CA LYS A 10 17.87 4.33 6.22
C LYS A 10 18.07 5.08 7.54
N HIS A 11 19.14 4.74 8.24
CA HIS A 11 19.43 5.24 9.59
C HIS A 11 19.64 6.77 9.64
N GLN A 12 20.16 7.38 8.58
CA GLN A 12 20.43 8.82 8.53
C GLN A 12 19.18 9.71 8.56
N VAL A 13 18.04 9.18 8.13
CA VAL A 13 16.77 9.91 8.03
C VAL A 13 15.68 9.33 8.92
N SER A 14 15.99 8.30 9.72
CA SER A 14 15.00 7.57 10.53
C SER A 14 13.77 7.12 9.71
N VAL A 15 14.05 6.62 8.49
CA VAL A 15 13.02 6.12 7.56
C VAL A 15 13.25 4.65 7.29
N LEU A 16 12.20 3.86 7.49
CA LEU A 16 12.13 2.47 7.05
C LEU A 16 11.43 2.42 5.69
N GLU A 17 12.13 1.86 4.70
CA GLU A 17 11.59 1.63 3.37
C GLU A 17 11.20 0.16 3.23
N ILE A 18 9.95 -0.10 2.82
CA ILE A 18 9.42 -1.45 2.65
C ILE A 18 9.05 -1.62 1.19
N GLU A 19 9.53 -2.69 0.57
CA GLU A 19 9.23 -3.01 -0.81
C GLU A 19 8.20 -4.15 -0.87
N ILE A 20 7.02 -3.85 -1.39
CA ILE A 20 5.99 -4.83 -1.68
C ILE A 20 6.09 -5.20 -3.16
N ARG A 21 7.07 -6.05 -3.47
CA ARG A 21 7.44 -6.46 -4.84
C ARG A 21 6.25 -6.90 -5.69
N ARG A 22 5.36 -7.69 -5.09
CA ARG A 22 4.15 -8.21 -5.73
C ARG A 22 3.26 -7.11 -6.28
N LEU A 23 3.16 -6.00 -5.56
CA LEU A 23 2.36 -4.83 -5.93
C LEU A 23 3.19 -3.74 -6.63
N ARG A 24 4.48 -4.00 -6.90
CA ARG A 24 5.45 -3.00 -7.41
C ARG A 24 5.37 -1.69 -6.62
N LEU A 25 5.11 -1.81 -5.33
CA LEU A 25 4.82 -0.71 -4.41
C LEU A 25 5.95 -0.59 -3.41
N SER A 26 6.44 0.62 -3.21
CA SER A 26 7.45 0.95 -2.21
C SER A 26 6.81 1.94 -1.26
N VAL A 27 6.87 1.63 0.03
CA VAL A 27 6.32 2.49 1.07
C VAL A 27 7.39 2.92 2.05
N THR A 28 7.22 4.11 2.62
CA THR A 28 8.10 4.65 3.64
C THR A 28 7.35 4.84 4.95
N LEU A 29 7.95 4.34 6.02
CA LEU A 29 7.55 4.61 7.39
C LEU A 29 8.57 5.56 8.01
N HIS A 30 8.11 6.69 8.52
CA HIS A 30 8.95 7.62 9.26
C HIS A 30 8.88 7.30 10.75
N SER A 31 10.00 7.38 11.45
CA SER A 31 10.00 7.28 12.91
C SER A 31 9.02 8.27 13.54
N GLY A 32 8.27 7.81 14.53
CA GLY A 32 7.20 8.59 15.19
C GLY A 32 5.89 8.69 14.41
N ARG A 33 5.77 8.09 13.22
CA ARG A 33 4.52 7.98 12.47
C ARG A 33 4.05 6.53 12.36
N SER A 34 2.74 6.34 12.37
CA SER A 34 2.09 5.04 12.14
C SER A 34 1.54 4.89 10.71
N SER A 35 1.80 5.87 9.83
CA SER A 35 1.33 5.88 8.43
C SER A 35 2.41 5.44 7.44
N LEU A 36 2.05 4.52 6.54
CA LEU A 36 2.91 4.05 5.45
C LEU A 36 2.61 4.85 4.18
N HIS A 37 3.55 5.68 3.74
CA HIS A 37 3.37 6.54 2.57
C HIS A 37 3.85 5.86 1.30
N SER A 38 3.06 5.92 0.23
CA SER A 38 3.48 5.39 -1.08
C SER A 38 4.47 6.32 -1.76
N ARG A 39 5.54 5.75 -2.33
CA ARG A 39 6.50 6.50 -3.16
C ARG A 39 6.00 6.67 -4.59
N GLN A 40 5.39 5.64 -5.16
CA GLN A 40 4.86 5.63 -6.53
C GLN A 40 3.65 6.56 -6.67
N TYR A 41 2.91 6.77 -5.57
CA TYR A 41 1.67 7.52 -5.56
C TYR A 41 1.75 8.63 -4.52
N PRO A 42 2.30 9.80 -4.88
CA PRO A 42 2.43 10.93 -3.97
C PRO A 42 1.10 11.30 -3.31
N SER A 43 1.18 11.76 -2.06
CA SER A 43 0.02 12.12 -1.24
C SER A 43 -0.94 10.97 -0.95
N THR A 44 -0.51 9.71 -1.11
CA THR A 44 -1.28 8.54 -0.67
C THR A 44 -0.55 7.75 0.40
N MET A 45 -1.32 7.09 1.26
CA MET A 45 -0.85 6.19 2.29
C MET A 45 -1.66 4.90 2.28
N ILE A 46 -1.10 3.81 2.79
CA ILE A 46 -1.85 2.56 2.99
C ILE A 46 -2.97 2.83 4.00
N ASP A 47 -4.18 2.41 3.64
CA ASP A 47 -5.33 2.47 4.54
C ASP A 47 -5.12 1.53 5.73
N THR A 48 -4.93 2.09 6.92
CA THR A 48 -4.74 1.32 8.16
C THR A 48 -6.03 0.64 8.62
N ASP A 49 -7.18 1.15 8.18
CA ASP A 49 -8.50 0.60 8.51
C ASP A 49 -8.95 -0.42 7.45
N GLN A 50 -8.03 -0.90 6.60
CA GLN A 50 -8.32 -1.92 5.62
C GLN A 50 -8.68 -3.25 6.32
N LEU A 51 -9.98 -3.52 6.44
CA LEU A 51 -10.49 -4.83 6.78
C LEU A 51 -10.46 -5.73 5.54
N LEU A 52 -10.21 -7.03 5.73
CA LEU A 52 -10.27 -8.02 4.64
C LEU A 52 -11.66 -8.04 3.96
N SER A 53 -12.72 -7.70 4.71
CA SER A 53 -14.10 -7.54 4.21
C SER A 53 -14.28 -6.32 3.29
N THR A 54 -13.40 -5.31 3.33
CA THR A 54 -13.45 -4.14 2.43
C THR A 54 -13.13 -4.51 0.98
N LEU A 55 -12.59 -5.71 0.77
CA LEU A 55 -12.26 -6.27 -0.55
C LEU A 55 -13.35 -7.22 -1.07
N ILE A 56 -14.51 -7.32 -0.42
CA ILE A 56 -15.64 -8.14 -0.90
C ILE A 56 -16.05 -7.62 -2.29
N GLY A 57 -16.00 -8.52 -3.29
CA GLY A 57 -16.21 -8.18 -4.71
C GLY A 57 -14.92 -8.09 -5.53
N LEU A 58 -13.76 -8.04 -4.89
CA LEU A 58 -12.46 -8.24 -5.50
C LEU A 58 -12.05 -9.69 -5.25
N ARG A 59 -12.11 -10.53 -6.28
CA ARG A 59 -11.68 -11.95 -6.20
C ARG A 59 -10.17 -12.11 -5.92
N ASN A 60 -9.43 -11.01 -5.90
CA ASN A 60 -7.99 -10.98 -5.79
C ASN A 60 -7.57 -10.89 -4.32
N LYS A 61 -6.90 -11.94 -3.83
CA LYS A 61 -6.35 -12.02 -2.46
C LYS A 61 -5.17 -11.06 -2.21
N HIS A 62 -4.85 -10.20 -3.19
CA HIS A 62 -3.65 -9.37 -3.23
C HIS A 62 -3.99 -7.92 -3.60
N ALA A 63 -5.00 -7.36 -2.94
CA ALA A 63 -5.38 -5.96 -3.11
C ALA A 63 -4.98 -5.13 -1.87
N LEU A 64 -4.45 -3.92 -2.11
CA LEU A 64 -4.18 -2.92 -1.07
C LEU A 64 -5.00 -1.67 -1.34
N VAL A 65 -5.55 -1.06 -0.29
CA VAL A 65 -6.24 0.22 -0.38
C VAL A 65 -5.27 1.33 -0.03
N LEU A 66 -5.18 2.32 -0.91
CA LEU A 66 -4.47 3.57 -0.71
C LEU A 66 -5.48 4.68 -0.48
N VAL A 67 -5.28 5.46 0.57
CA VAL A 67 -6.07 6.66 0.86
C VAL A 67 -5.25 7.91 0.60
N HIS A 68 -5.89 8.94 0.05
CA HIS A 68 -5.23 10.22 -0.16
C HIS A 68 -5.22 11.02 1.15
N VAL A 69 -4.07 11.61 1.51
CA VAL A 69 -3.87 12.28 2.82
C VAL A 69 -4.86 13.44 3.04
N ASN A 70 -5.27 14.13 1.97
CA ASN A 70 -6.14 15.31 2.03
C ASN A 70 -7.49 15.15 1.30
N LYS A 71 -7.76 13.97 0.72
CA LYS A 71 -9.00 13.72 -0.02
C LYS A 71 -9.55 12.42 0.53
N CYS A 72 -10.85 12.35 0.85
CA CYS A 72 -11.50 11.09 1.19
C CYS A 72 -11.64 10.14 -0.02
N ASP A 73 -10.72 10.23 -0.99
CA ASP A 73 -10.64 9.38 -2.15
C ASP A 73 -9.84 8.13 -1.80
N ARG A 74 -10.44 6.97 -2.06
CA ARG A 74 -9.85 5.65 -1.81
C ARG A 74 -9.57 4.99 -3.15
N LYS A 75 -8.31 4.64 -3.35
CA LYS A 75 -7.83 3.92 -4.53
C LYS A 75 -7.46 2.51 -4.13
N VAL A 76 -7.92 1.52 -4.86
CA VAL A 76 -7.49 0.13 -4.65
C VAL A 76 -6.43 -0.17 -5.67
N LEU A 77 -5.27 -0.58 -5.17
CA LEU A 77 -4.23 -1.20 -5.96
C LEU A 77 -4.52 -2.69 -6.00
N ILE A 78 -4.89 -3.18 -7.17
CA ILE A 78 -5.20 -4.59 -7.40
C ILE A 78 -4.07 -5.18 -8.22
N GLN A 79 -3.45 -6.22 -7.69
CA GLN A 79 -2.63 -7.10 -8.51
C GLN A 79 -3.55 -8.11 -9.22
N GLU A 80 -3.65 -8.00 -10.54
CA GLU A 80 -4.39 -8.98 -11.36
C GLU A 80 -3.47 -10.16 -11.72
N ASP A 81 -2.22 -9.89 -12.13
CA ASP A 81 -1.27 -10.90 -12.60
C ASP A 81 0.15 -10.71 -12.03
N THR A 82 1.10 -11.60 -12.36
CA THR A 82 2.52 -11.48 -11.97
C THR A 82 3.23 -10.24 -12.55
N LEU A 83 2.62 -9.54 -13.51
CA LEU A 83 3.27 -8.48 -14.29
C LEU A 83 2.58 -7.10 -14.21
N ALA A 84 1.33 -7.03 -13.75
CA ALA A 84 0.57 -5.78 -13.77
C ALA A 84 -0.23 -5.54 -12.48
N ALA A 85 -0.08 -4.32 -11.93
CA ALA A 85 -0.96 -3.77 -10.91
C ALA A 85 -1.75 -2.62 -11.55
N HIS A 86 -3.06 -2.60 -11.36
CA HIS A 86 -3.92 -1.52 -11.86
C HIS A 86 -4.69 -0.86 -10.71
N PHE A 87 -5.16 0.36 -10.97
CA PHE A 87 -6.02 1.07 -10.04
C PHE A 87 -7.48 0.83 -10.31
N ARG A 88 -8.24 0.65 -9.23
CA ARG A 88 -9.69 0.77 -9.24
C ARG A 88 -10.11 1.81 -8.20
N THR A 89 -10.86 2.81 -8.64
CA THR A 89 -11.49 3.75 -7.72
C THR A 89 -12.70 3.08 -7.09
N LEU A 90 -12.78 3.09 -5.75
CA LEU A 90 -14.00 2.69 -5.06
C LEU A 90 -14.93 3.90 -4.98
N LYS A 91 -16.07 3.81 -5.66
CA LYS A 91 -17.20 4.69 -5.39
C LYS A 91 -17.98 4.10 -4.22
N ARG A 92 -18.29 4.93 -3.22
CA ARG A 92 -19.23 4.59 -2.16
C ARG A 92 -20.62 4.40 -2.73
#